data_AF-A0AAW2WG66-F1
#
_entry.id   AF-A0AAW2WG66-F1
#
_cell.length_a   1.000
_cell.length_b   1.000
_cell.length_c   1.000
_cell.angle_alpha   90.00
_cell.angle_beta   90.00
_cell.angle_gamma   90.00
#
_symmetry.space_group_name_H-M   'P 1'
#
loop_
_entity.id
_entity.type
_entity.pdbx_description
1 polymer ?
#
loop_
_entity_poly.entity_id
_entity_poly.type
_entity_poly.pdbx_seq_one_letter_code
_entity_poly.pdbx_strand_id
1 'polypeptide(L)'
;MGHRYSIKSRILDQIRHLHRLVSTNDESCLRNLRIDCNTFGRLCYLLEHARGLSPTKHLSVPEQVVIFLSVVSHHKKNCVVKYDFIRSGRTISRHFYCVLNTILKLHTMFLAKPTPIPEDCLDVRWRWFKGCLGALDGTYIDVRVPEHEKGSAADSRVLRDAIHHPNGLRVLSGSYYLCDNRYTNSEGFLIPYRGVHYHLREWDRGGGGPKNHEELFNLKHSSARNVIERAFGLLKIRWES
;
A
#
# COMPACT_ATOMS: atom_id res chain seq x y z
N MET A 1 17.15 -40.45 -21.20
CA MET A 1 18.36 -40.19 -20.39
C MET A 1 18.11 -38.92 -19.58
N GLY A 2 17.98 -39.02 -18.26
CA GLY A 2 17.56 -37.91 -17.40
C GLY A 2 18.70 -36.91 -17.16
N HIS A 3 18.52 -35.66 -17.56
CA HIS A 3 19.38 -34.57 -17.11
C HIS A 3 19.28 -34.47 -15.58
N ARG A 4 20.37 -34.83 -14.88
CA ARG A 4 20.51 -34.57 -13.44
C ARG A 4 20.40 -33.07 -13.19
N TYR A 5 19.30 -32.64 -12.59
CA TYR A 5 19.13 -31.30 -12.01
C TYR A 5 20.31 -31.01 -11.06
N SER A 6 21.18 -30.06 -11.43
CA SER A 6 22.34 -29.67 -10.62
C SER A 6 21.97 -28.52 -9.68
N ILE A 7 22.35 -28.64 -8.41
CA ILE A 7 22.17 -27.55 -7.42
C ILE A 7 22.89 -26.29 -7.87
N LYS A 8 24.05 -26.40 -8.55
CA LYS A 8 24.79 -25.27 -9.11
C LYS A 8 24.03 -24.58 -10.25
N SER A 9 23.41 -25.33 -11.16
CA SER A 9 22.63 -24.73 -12.26
C SER A 9 21.41 -23.98 -11.74
N ARG A 10 20.72 -24.55 -10.73
CA ARG A 10 19.58 -23.91 -10.07
C ARG A 10 19.94 -22.59 -9.39
N ILE A 11 21.09 -22.52 -8.70
CA ILE A 11 21.56 -21.27 -8.06
C ILE A 11 21.88 -20.21 -9.10
N LEU A 12 22.54 -20.58 -10.21
CA LEU A 12 22.82 -19.64 -11.30
C LEU A 12 21.56 -19.13 -11.99
N ASP A 13 20.54 -19.99 -12.17
CA ASP A 13 19.24 -19.58 -12.72
C ASP A 13 18.50 -18.62 -11.78
N GLN A 14 18.56 -18.85 -10.46
CA GLN A 14 17.97 -17.98 -9.46
C GLN A 14 18.65 -16.60 -9.42
N ILE A 15 19.97 -16.56 -9.45
CA ILE A 15 20.74 -15.30 -9.51
C ILE A 15 20.44 -14.54 -10.81
N ARG A 16 20.39 -15.25 -11.95
CA ARG A 16 20.02 -14.65 -13.24
C ARG A 16 18.60 -14.13 -13.24
N HIS A 17 17.65 -14.83 -12.61
CA HIS A 17 16.26 -14.37 -12.51
C HIS A 17 16.16 -13.12 -11.65
N LEU A 18 16.82 -13.08 -10.49
CA LEU A 18 16.88 -11.90 -9.63
C LEU A 18 17.47 -10.70 -10.39
N HIS A 19 18.58 -10.88 -11.11
CA HIS A 19 19.20 -9.83 -11.91
C HIS A 19 18.34 -9.36 -13.09
N ARG A 20 17.45 -10.21 -13.63
CA ARG A 20 16.48 -9.78 -14.66
C ARG A 20 15.35 -8.93 -14.07
N LEU A 21 14.92 -9.23 -12.85
CA LEU A 21 13.85 -8.49 -12.17
C LEU A 21 14.34 -7.18 -11.57
N VAL A 22 15.56 -7.21 -11.01
CA VAL A 22 16.24 -6.12 -10.30
C VAL A 22 17.57 -5.83 -10.98
N SER A 23 17.51 -5.50 -12.27
CA SER A 23 18.68 -5.05 -13.04
C SER A 23 19.10 -3.64 -12.60
N THR A 24 20.20 -3.10 -13.13
CA THR A 24 20.66 -1.72 -12.92
C THR A 24 19.74 -0.64 -13.51
N ASN A 25 18.63 -1.02 -14.16
CA ASN A 25 17.68 -0.12 -14.80
C ASN A 25 16.34 -0.11 -14.06
N ASP A 26 15.89 1.10 -13.68
CA ASP A 26 14.60 1.34 -13.02
C ASP A 26 13.41 0.84 -13.84
N GLU A 27 13.49 0.80 -15.17
CA GLU A 27 12.39 0.34 -16.02
C GLU A 27 11.98 -1.11 -15.72
N SER A 28 12.96 -1.99 -15.48
CA SER A 28 12.69 -3.40 -15.17
C SER A 28 12.08 -3.57 -13.78
N CYS A 29 12.58 -2.81 -12.80
CA CYS A 29 12.05 -2.79 -11.45
C CYS A 29 10.62 -2.21 -11.41
N LEU A 30 10.38 -1.09 -12.08
CA LEU A 30 9.03 -0.49 -12.17
C LEU A 30 8.06 -1.44 -12.88
N ARG A 31 8.48 -2.06 -13.98
CA ARG A 31 7.64 -2.98 -14.75
C ARG A 31 7.28 -4.24 -13.98
N ASN A 32 8.20 -4.82 -13.22
CA ASN A 32 8.01 -6.12 -12.56
C ASN A 32 7.64 -6.03 -11.07
N LEU A 33 8.05 -4.95 -10.40
CA LEU A 33 7.94 -4.78 -8.95
C LEU A 33 7.18 -3.51 -8.55
N ARG A 34 6.85 -2.62 -9.51
CA ARG A 34 6.15 -1.34 -9.29
C ARG A 34 6.87 -0.37 -8.33
N ILE A 35 8.16 -0.56 -8.12
CA ILE A 35 9.04 0.34 -7.38
C ILE A 35 10.35 0.48 -8.16
N ASP A 36 11.06 1.59 -8.00
CA ASP A 36 12.39 1.80 -8.59
C ASP A 36 13.49 1.05 -7.81
N CYS A 37 14.68 0.95 -8.40
CA CYS A 37 15.79 0.17 -7.84
C CYS A 37 16.28 0.73 -6.48
N ASN A 38 16.29 2.05 -6.31
CA ASN A 38 16.71 2.69 -5.07
C ASN A 38 15.70 2.43 -3.95
N THR A 39 14.40 2.57 -4.23
CA THR A 39 13.33 2.21 -3.29
C THR A 39 13.39 0.72 -2.91
N PHE A 40 13.64 -0.17 -3.87
CA PHE A 40 13.84 -1.59 -3.59
C PHE A 40 15.03 -1.85 -2.64
N GLY A 41 16.17 -1.23 -2.91
CA GLY A 41 17.36 -1.35 -2.06
C GLY A 41 17.12 -0.86 -0.64
N ARG A 42 16.48 0.31 -0.49
CA ARG A 42 16.09 0.87 0.81
C ARG A 42 15.12 -0.04 1.56
N LEU A 43 14.13 -0.61 0.87
CA LEU A 43 13.19 -1.55 1.47
C LEU A 43 13.91 -2.80 2.00
N CYS A 44 14.82 -3.39 1.21
CA CYS A 44 15.62 -4.53 1.65
C CYS A 44 16.46 -4.19 2.89
N TYR A 45 17.14 -3.05 2.86
CA TYR A 45 17.95 -2.56 3.98
C TYR A 45 17.12 -2.41 5.27
N LEU A 46 15.96 -1.76 5.18
CA LEU A 46 15.05 -1.56 6.32
C LEU A 46 14.50 -2.87 6.87
N LEU A 47 14.09 -3.79 6.00
CA LEU A 47 13.56 -5.09 6.42
C LEU A 47 14.61 -5.93 7.13
N GLU A 48 15.86 -5.89 6.66
CA GLU A 48 16.97 -6.63 7.24
C GLU A 48 17.42 -6.02 8.58
N HIS A 49 17.67 -4.71 8.63
CA HIS A 49 18.34 -4.06 9.75
C HIS A 49 17.39 -3.54 10.82
N ALA A 50 16.17 -3.11 10.46
CA ALA A 50 15.25 -2.52 11.43
C ALA A 50 14.32 -3.55 12.08
N ARG A 51 13.98 -4.65 11.39
CA ARG A 51 12.97 -5.62 11.86
C ARG A 51 13.32 -7.09 11.65
N GLY A 52 14.57 -7.40 11.29
CA GLY A 52 15.15 -8.74 11.44
C GLY A 52 14.72 -9.77 10.39
N LEU A 53 14.39 -9.32 9.16
CA LEU A 53 14.29 -10.27 8.04
C LEU A 53 15.70 -10.79 7.73
N SER A 54 15.98 -12.03 8.09
CA SER A 54 17.29 -12.63 7.87
C SER A 54 17.36 -13.41 6.55
N PRO A 55 18.55 -13.49 5.92
CA PRO A 55 18.76 -14.47 4.85
C PRO A 55 18.57 -15.89 5.39
N THR A 56 18.22 -16.81 4.49
CA THR A 56 18.18 -18.25 4.78
C THR A 56 19.24 -18.97 3.97
N LYS A 57 19.53 -20.23 4.29
CA LYS A 57 20.47 -21.09 3.54
C LYS A 57 20.23 -21.11 2.02
N HIS A 58 19.02 -20.78 1.57
CA HIS A 58 18.64 -20.91 0.18
C HIS A 58 18.08 -19.64 -0.45
N LEU A 59 17.88 -18.54 0.29
CA LEU A 59 17.26 -17.30 -0.20
C LEU A 59 17.89 -16.10 0.51
N SER A 60 18.39 -15.13 -0.27
CA SER A 60 18.83 -13.84 0.24
C SER A 60 17.63 -12.96 0.62
N VAL A 61 17.85 -11.91 1.41
CA VAL A 61 16.79 -10.93 1.72
C VAL A 61 16.21 -10.32 0.43
N PRO A 62 17.02 -9.83 -0.53
CA PRO A 62 16.49 -9.37 -1.82
C PRO A 62 15.60 -10.38 -2.53
N GLU A 63 15.99 -11.67 -2.58
CA GLU A 63 15.19 -12.70 -3.24
C GLU A 63 13.84 -12.92 -2.53
N GLN A 64 13.82 -12.87 -1.20
CA GLN A 64 12.58 -12.94 -0.43
C GLN A 64 11.66 -11.75 -0.73
N VAL A 65 12.21 -10.54 -0.77
CA VAL A 65 11.46 -9.30 -1.06
C VAL A 65 10.96 -9.30 -2.51
N VAL A 66 11.75 -9.78 -3.47
CA VAL A 66 11.34 -9.90 -4.88
C VAL A 66 10.21 -10.92 -5.05
N ILE A 67 10.22 -12.04 -4.33
CA ILE A 67 9.09 -13.00 -4.31
C ILE A 67 7.82 -12.30 -3.82
N PHE A 68 7.91 -11.57 -2.71
CA PHE A 68 6.79 -10.82 -2.16
C PHE A 68 6.27 -9.77 -3.17
N LEU A 69 7.15 -8.93 -3.70
CA LEU A 69 6.82 -7.90 -4.69
C LEU A 69 6.26 -8.47 -5.98
N SER A 70 6.80 -9.58 -6.50
CA SER A 70 6.26 -10.23 -7.71
C SER A 70 4.81 -10.70 -7.54
N VAL A 71 4.43 -11.12 -6.33
CA VAL A 71 3.05 -11.48 -6.00
C VAL A 71 2.17 -10.22 -5.90
N VAL A 72 2.58 -9.20 -5.14
CA VAL A 72 1.73 -8.01 -4.91
C VAL A 72 1.66 -7.06 -6.10
N SER A 73 2.71 -6.98 -6.92
CA SER A 73 2.81 -6.05 -8.04
C SER A 73 2.02 -6.52 -9.26
N HIS A 74 1.75 -7.81 -9.40
CA HIS A 74 1.02 -8.35 -10.56
C HIS A 74 -0.07 -9.35 -10.19
N HIS A 75 -0.42 -9.46 -8.91
CA HIS A 75 -1.39 -10.44 -8.42
C HIS A 75 -1.05 -11.88 -8.87
N LYS A 76 0.25 -12.20 -9.00
CA LYS A 76 0.67 -13.51 -9.48
C LYS A 76 0.28 -14.58 -8.46
N LYS A 77 -0.44 -15.60 -8.93
CA LYS A 77 -0.78 -16.78 -8.12
C LYS A 77 0.50 -17.52 -7.71
N ASN A 78 0.49 -18.14 -6.53
CA ASN A 78 1.61 -18.95 -6.03
C ASN A 78 2.04 -20.02 -7.07
N CYS A 79 1.07 -20.61 -7.78
CA CYS A 79 1.36 -21.59 -8.83
C CYS A 79 2.21 -21.04 -9.98
N VAL A 80 2.17 -19.73 -10.27
CA VAL A 80 3.01 -19.08 -11.29
C VAL A 80 4.38 -18.76 -10.69
N VAL A 81 4.39 -18.13 -9.52
CA VAL A 81 5.62 -17.69 -8.84
C VAL A 81 6.53 -18.87 -8.49
N LYS A 82 5.98 -20.04 -8.15
CA LYS A 82 6.79 -21.24 -7.89
C LYS A 82 7.65 -21.64 -9.09
N TYR A 83 7.15 -21.44 -10.31
CA TYR A 83 7.90 -21.74 -11.55
C TYR A 83 8.92 -20.63 -11.83
N ASP A 84 8.53 -19.36 -11.72
CA ASP A 84 9.41 -18.20 -11.94
C ASP A 84 10.69 -18.29 -11.08
N PHE A 85 10.55 -18.70 -9.81
CA PHE A 85 11.68 -18.77 -8.85
C PHE A 85 12.28 -20.17 -8.68
N ILE A 86 11.73 -21.18 -9.37
CA ILE A 86 12.13 -22.60 -9.25
C ILE A 86 12.14 -23.03 -7.76
N ARG A 87 11.00 -22.80 -7.09
CA ARG A 87 10.80 -23.13 -5.66
C ARG A 87 9.52 -23.94 -5.47
N SER A 88 9.42 -24.60 -4.32
CA SER A 88 8.13 -25.21 -3.93
C SER A 88 7.11 -24.13 -3.57
N GLY A 89 5.82 -24.40 -3.81
CA GLY A 89 4.76 -23.47 -3.41
C GLY A 89 4.73 -23.20 -1.90
N ARG A 90 5.15 -24.18 -1.07
CA ARG A 90 5.34 -24.01 0.37
C ARG A 90 6.44 -22.98 0.69
N THR A 91 7.55 -23.01 -0.05
CA THR A 91 8.63 -22.04 0.08
C THR A 91 8.14 -20.63 -0.28
N ILE A 92 7.46 -20.48 -1.42
CA ILE A 92 6.89 -19.20 -1.83
C ILE A 92 5.95 -18.64 -0.75
N SER A 93 4.98 -19.43 -0.30
CA SER A 93 4.06 -19.01 0.78
C SER A 93 4.81 -18.60 2.04
N ARG A 94 5.78 -19.40 2.50
CA ARG A 94 6.54 -19.12 3.72
C ARG A 94 7.25 -17.76 3.65
N HIS A 95 7.97 -17.49 2.56
CA HIS A 95 8.73 -16.25 2.43
C HIS A 95 7.82 -15.06 2.16
N PHE A 96 6.74 -15.25 1.42
CA PHE A 96 5.71 -14.24 1.26
C PHE A 96 5.17 -13.77 2.63
N TYR A 97 4.75 -14.70 3.50
CA TYR A 97 4.22 -14.34 4.82
C TYR A 97 5.29 -13.80 5.77
N CYS A 98 6.53 -14.27 5.66
CA CYS A 98 7.65 -13.72 6.42
C CYS A 98 7.84 -12.22 6.10
N VAL A 99 7.93 -11.87 4.82
CA VAL A 99 8.09 -10.47 4.39
C VAL A 99 6.87 -9.64 4.77
N LEU A 100 5.65 -10.14 4.57
CA LEU A 100 4.42 -9.46 4.98
C LEU A 100 4.44 -9.11 6.48
N ASN A 101 4.74 -10.08 7.34
CA ASN A 101 4.77 -9.86 8.78
C ASN A 101 5.86 -8.88 9.20
N THR A 102 7.02 -8.89 8.54
CA THR A 102 8.08 -7.90 8.80
C THR A 102 7.65 -6.50 8.36
N ILE A 103 6.98 -6.35 7.21
CA ILE A 103 6.41 -5.07 6.76
C ILE A 103 5.35 -4.56 7.75
N LEU A 104 4.46 -5.43 8.24
CA LEU A 104 3.47 -5.07 9.26
C LEU A 104 4.12 -4.63 10.58
N LYS A 105 5.28 -5.19 10.94
CA LYS A 105 6.07 -4.69 12.09
C LYS A 105 6.68 -3.32 11.79
N LEU A 106 7.18 -3.09 10.56
CA LEU A 106 7.70 -1.78 10.13
C LEU A 106 6.62 -0.69 10.17
N HIS A 107 5.36 -1.03 9.91
CA HIS A 107 4.23 -0.10 9.95
C HIS A 107 4.17 0.69 11.28
N THR A 108 4.56 0.09 12.41
CA THR A 108 4.62 0.80 13.71
C THR A 108 5.67 1.93 13.76
N MET A 109 6.69 1.91 12.89
CA MET A 109 7.67 3.00 12.74
C MET A 109 7.25 4.03 11.70
N PHE A 110 6.53 3.62 10.66
CA PHE A 110 6.12 4.51 9.56
C PHE A 110 4.76 5.16 9.77
N LEU A 111 3.89 4.57 10.59
CA LEU A 111 2.73 5.26 11.12
C LEU A 111 3.17 6.20 12.24
N ALA A 112 3.59 7.39 11.85
CA ALA A 112 3.61 8.51 12.77
C ALA A 112 2.19 8.73 13.29
N LYS A 113 2.07 9.13 14.57
CA LYS A 113 0.81 9.71 15.04
C LYS A 113 0.46 10.87 14.10
N PRO A 114 -0.75 10.89 13.53
CA PRO A 114 -1.08 11.92 12.55
C PRO A 114 -0.99 13.29 13.23
N THR A 115 -0.12 14.13 12.68
CA THR A 115 0.02 15.53 13.08
C THR A 115 -0.78 16.38 12.11
N PRO A 116 -1.54 17.37 12.58
CA PRO A 116 -2.29 18.26 11.68
C PRO A 116 -1.36 18.93 10.67
N ILE A 117 -1.75 18.95 9.40
CA ILE A 117 -1.01 19.67 8.36
C ILE A 117 -0.91 21.16 8.74
N PRO A 118 0.30 21.73 8.82
CA PRO A 118 0.49 23.11 9.26
C PRO A 118 0.09 24.11 8.17
N GLU A 119 -0.12 25.37 8.58
CA GLU A 119 -0.53 26.48 7.72
C GLU A 119 0.44 26.75 6.55
N ASP A 120 1.73 26.54 6.78
CA ASP A 120 2.85 26.78 5.88
C ASP A 120 3.31 25.53 5.11
N CYS A 121 2.47 24.49 5.04
CA CYS A 121 2.81 23.25 4.36
C CYS A 121 3.19 23.49 2.88
N LEU A 122 4.41 23.06 2.51
CA LEU A 122 4.93 23.19 1.14
C LEU A 122 4.55 22.02 0.23
N ASP A 123 4.07 20.89 0.76
CA ASP A 123 3.68 19.74 -0.06
C ASP A 123 2.48 20.15 -0.93
N VAL A 124 2.70 20.13 -2.24
CA VAL A 124 1.74 20.61 -3.25
C VAL A 124 0.38 19.93 -3.18
N ARG A 125 0.32 18.72 -2.60
CA ARG A 125 -0.88 17.92 -2.39
C ARG A 125 -1.59 18.30 -1.09
N TRP A 126 -0.86 18.44 0.00
CA TRP A 126 -1.43 18.62 1.34
C TRP A 126 -1.67 20.08 1.74
N ARG A 127 -0.99 21.05 1.10
CA ARG A 127 -1.11 22.50 1.40
C ARG A 127 -2.53 23.09 1.35
N TRP A 128 -3.46 22.39 0.70
CA TRP A 128 -4.86 22.79 0.57
C TRP A 128 -5.72 22.36 1.77
N PHE A 129 -5.20 21.49 2.65
CA PHE A 129 -5.95 20.84 3.72
C PHE A 129 -5.31 21.11 5.09
N LYS A 130 -5.31 22.37 5.50
CA LYS A 130 -4.79 22.83 6.80
C LYS A 130 -5.56 22.18 7.95
N GLY A 131 -4.85 21.72 8.98
CA GLY A 131 -5.47 20.98 10.09
C GLY A 131 -5.84 19.53 9.77
N CYS A 132 -5.58 19.06 8.54
CA CYS A 132 -5.87 17.67 8.16
C CYS A 132 -4.89 16.69 8.84
N LEU A 133 -5.39 15.55 9.29
CA LEU A 133 -4.62 14.46 9.89
C LEU A 133 -4.15 13.43 8.86
N GLY A 134 -4.68 13.49 7.64
CA GLY A 134 -4.44 12.54 6.56
C GLY A 134 -5.73 12.00 5.96
N ALA A 135 -5.63 10.96 5.13
CA ALA A 135 -6.81 10.24 4.66
C ALA A 135 -7.18 9.13 5.64
N LEU A 136 -8.49 9.00 5.93
CA LEU A 136 -9.00 8.03 6.88
C LEU A 136 -8.69 6.58 6.45
N ASP A 137 -8.74 6.28 5.15
CA ASP A 137 -8.56 4.92 4.60
C ASP A 137 -7.15 4.35 4.80
N GLY A 138 -6.21 5.18 5.25
CA GLY A 138 -4.83 4.78 5.58
C GLY A 138 -4.56 4.67 7.07
N THR A 139 -5.58 4.90 7.90
CA THR A 139 -5.46 4.88 9.35
C THR A 139 -5.88 3.52 9.87
N TYR A 140 -5.01 2.86 10.63
CA TYR A 140 -5.37 1.65 11.33
C TYR A 140 -6.21 2.01 12.56
N ILE A 141 -7.48 1.60 12.56
CA ILE A 141 -8.45 1.90 13.61
C ILE A 141 -8.99 0.58 14.16
N ASP A 142 -8.94 0.42 15.47
CA ASP A 142 -9.54 -0.73 16.14
C ASP A 142 -11.07 -0.57 16.13
N VAL A 143 -11.76 -1.57 15.58
CA VAL A 143 -13.22 -1.57 15.38
C VAL A 143 -13.80 -2.91 15.84
N ARG A 144 -14.98 -2.88 16.46
CA ARG A 144 -15.70 -4.09 16.87
C ARG A 144 -16.88 -4.33 15.93
N VAL A 145 -16.67 -5.23 14.99
CA VAL A 145 -17.71 -5.66 14.04
C VAL A 145 -18.10 -7.11 14.34
N PRO A 146 -19.41 -7.45 14.42
CA PRO A 146 -19.84 -8.84 14.56
C PRO A 146 -19.22 -9.73 13.47
N GLU A 147 -18.92 -11.00 13.80
CA GLU A 147 -18.19 -11.90 12.90
C GLU A 147 -18.83 -12.03 11.52
N HIS A 148 -20.17 -12.08 11.47
CA HIS A 148 -20.95 -12.23 10.23
C HIS A 148 -20.93 -10.99 9.32
N GLU A 149 -20.38 -9.87 9.79
CA GLU A 149 -20.30 -8.61 9.04
C GLU A 149 -18.85 -8.21 8.70
N LYS A 150 -17.87 -9.00 9.14
CA LYS A 150 -16.47 -8.76 8.79
C LYS A 150 -16.30 -8.84 7.28
N GLY A 151 -15.88 -7.73 6.67
CA GLY A 151 -15.71 -7.61 5.22
C GLY A 151 -16.97 -7.18 4.44
N SER A 152 -18.14 -7.07 5.09
CA SER A 152 -19.39 -6.61 4.46
C SER A 152 -20.05 -5.43 5.16
N ALA A 153 -19.56 -5.04 6.34
CA ALA A 153 -20.02 -3.86 7.06
C ALA A 153 -19.82 -2.58 6.25
N ALA A 154 -20.86 -1.74 6.20
CA ALA A 154 -20.77 -0.44 5.56
C ALA A 154 -19.76 0.46 6.28
N ASP A 155 -18.96 1.21 5.51
CA ASP A 155 -17.92 2.11 6.03
C ASP A 155 -18.46 3.10 7.07
N SER A 156 -19.68 3.60 6.87
CA SER A 156 -20.37 4.49 7.81
C SER A 156 -20.69 3.85 9.16
N ARG A 157 -20.96 2.53 9.18
CA ARG A 157 -21.18 1.77 10.41
C ARG A 157 -19.87 1.52 11.14
N VAL A 158 -18.82 1.14 10.40
CA VAL A 158 -17.48 0.93 10.95
C VAL A 158 -16.97 2.21 11.59
N LEU A 159 -17.13 3.36 10.92
CA LEU A 159 -16.73 4.66 11.46
C LEU A 159 -17.52 5.02 12.73
N ARG A 160 -18.83 4.78 12.75
CA ARG A 160 -19.66 5.04 13.93
C ARG A 160 -19.18 4.24 15.14
N ASP A 161 -18.94 2.94 14.96
CA ASP A 161 -18.40 2.09 16.02
C ASP A 161 -17.04 2.59 16.51
N ALA A 162 -16.13 2.91 15.56
CA ALA A 162 -14.82 3.47 15.87
C ALA A 162 -14.88 4.74 16.73
N ILE A 163 -15.82 5.66 16.47
CA ILE A 163 -15.92 6.93 17.21
C ILE A 163 -16.48 6.71 18.62
N HIS A 164 -17.47 5.82 18.77
CA HIS A 164 -18.14 5.58 20.05
C HIS A 164 -17.39 4.60 20.96
N HIS A 165 -16.40 3.87 20.44
CA HIS A 165 -15.61 2.96 21.24
C HIS A 165 -14.76 3.73 22.28
N PRO A 166 -14.67 3.27 23.55
CA PRO A 166 -13.94 3.97 24.61
C PRO A 166 -12.46 4.25 24.26
N ASN A 167 -11.81 3.27 23.62
CA ASN A 167 -10.44 3.36 23.08
C ASN A 167 -10.44 3.55 21.55
N GLY A 168 -11.52 4.06 21.01
CA GLY A 168 -11.76 4.23 19.58
C GLY A 168 -11.02 5.43 18.97
N LEU A 169 -11.38 5.76 17.72
CA LEU A 169 -10.82 6.89 17.01
C LEU A 169 -11.23 8.21 17.70
N ARG A 170 -10.24 8.95 18.19
CA ARG A 170 -10.42 10.31 18.72
C ARG A 170 -9.77 11.30 17.76
N VAL A 171 -10.56 12.24 17.25
CA VAL A 171 -10.05 13.36 16.44
C VAL A 171 -9.87 14.56 17.37
N LEU A 172 -8.69 15.19 17.33
CA LEU A 172 -8.41 16.40 18.10
C LEU A 172 -9.31 17.54 17.61
N SER A 173 -9.84 18.35 18.53
CA SER A 173 -10.64 19.52 18.20
C SER A 173 -9.87 20.45 17.25
N GLY A 174 -10.51 20.86 16.16
CA GLY A 174 -9.90 21.68 15.10
C GLY A 174 -9.07 20.90 14.06
N SER A 175 -9.02 19.57 14.15
CA SER A 175 -8.39 18.70 13.16
C SER A 175 -9.40 17.77 12.48
N TYR A 176 -9.06 17.21 11.31
CA TYR A 176 -9.98 16.34 10.58
C TYR A 176 -9.28 15.35 9.63
N TYR A 177 -9.96 14.27 9.23
CA TYR A 177 -9.51 13.33 8.19
C TYR A 177 -10.24 13.56 6.86
N LEU A 178 -9.55 13.37 5.74
CA LEU A 178 -10.18 13.26 4.43
C LEU A 178 -10.79 11.86 4.26
N CYS A 179 -12.09 11.80 3.94
CA CYS A 179 -12.86 10.56 3.91
C CYS A 179 -13.48 10.29 2.54
N ASP A 180 -13.79 9.03 2.26
CA ASP A 180 -14.55 8.67 1.06
C ASP A 180 -15.98 9.23 1.04
N ASN A 181 -16.54 9.33 -0.16
CA ASN A 181 -17.92 9.75 -0.37
C ASN A 181 -18.94 8.81 0.31
N ARG A 182 -18.51 7.60 0.68
CA ARG A 182 -19.25 6.57 1.42
C ARG A 182 -19.42 6.92 2.91
N TYR A 183 -18.59 7.82 3.44
CA TYR A 183 -18.72 8.32 4.80
C TYR A 183 -19.70 9.49 4.88
N THR A 184 -20.05 9.85 6.11
CA THR A 184 -20.91 11.00 6.41
C THR A 184 -20.03 12.18 6.83
N ASN A 185 -20.29 13.36 6.28
CA ASN A 185 -19.62 14.58 6.72
C ASN A 185 -19.98 14.85 8.18
N SER A 186 -18.98 15.02 9.05
CA SER A 186 -19.19 15.28 10.47
C SER A 186 -17.95 15.94 11.06
N GLU A 187 -18.05 16.42 12.29
CA GLU A 187 -16.89 16.98 12.98
C GLU A 187 -15.72 15.97 12.99
N GLY A 188 -14.56 16.41 12.50
CA GLY A 188 -13.38 15.56 12.36
C GLY A 188 -13.30 14.73 11.07
N PHE A 189 -14.30 14.78 10.18
CA PHE A 189 -14.34 13.97 8.95
C PHE A 189 -14.87 14.75 7.75
N LEU A 190 -14.02 14.96 6.74
CA LEU A 190 -14.31 15.78 5.56
C LEU A 190 -14.42 14.94 4.28
N ILE A 191 -15.61 14.92 3.67
CA ILE A 191 -15.91 14.20 2.42
C ILE A 191 -15.83 15.12 1.18
N PRO A 192 -15.65 14.58 -0.04
CA PRO A 192 -15.78 15.37 -1.27
C PRO A 192 -17.23 15.85 -1.49
N TYR A 193 -17.41 16.88 -2.32
CA TYR A 193 -18.74 17.30 -2.79
C TYR A 193 -19.40 16.16 -3.56
N ARG A 194 -20.61 15.76 -3.14
CA ARG A 194 -21.35 14.67 -3.76
C ARG A 194 -21.98 15.14 -5.08
N GLY A 195 -22.00 14.27 -6.09
CA GLY A 195 -22.55 14.60 -7.40
C GLY A 195 -21.65 15.52 -8.25
N VAL A 196 -20.49 15.93 -7.75
CA VAL A 196 -19.52 16.74 -8.49
C VAL A 196 -18.41 15.83 -9.02
N HIS A 197 -18.37 15.66 -10.34
CA HIS A 197 -17.37 14.82 -10.99
C HIS A 197 -15.98 15.47 -10.97
N TYR A 198 -14.96 14.64 -10.78
CA TYR A 198 -13.56 15.00 -11.00
C TYR A 198 -12.93 13.84 -11.78
N HIS A 199 -12.32 14.11 -12.93
CA HIS A 199 -11.80 13.07 -13.81
C HIS A 199 -10.28 13.20 -13.98
N LEU A 200 -9.53 12.47 -13.13
CA LEU A 200 -8.06 12.38 -13.22
C LEU A 200 -7.56 11.94 -14.61
N ARG A 201 -8.37 11.17 -15.37
CA ARG A 201 -7.99 10.64 -16.70
C ARG A 201 -8.38 11.54 -17.89
N GLU A 202 -9.36 12.42 -17.74
CA GLU A 202 -9.82 13.30 -18.83
C GLU A 202 -8.95 14.55 -18.97
N TRP A 203 -8.26 14.95 -17.90
CA TRP A 203 -7.39 16.12 -17.89
C TRP A 203 -6.00 15.87 -18.49
N ASP A 204 -5.50 14.63 -18.49
CA ASP A 204 -4.25 14.25 -19.18
C ASP A 204 -4.40 14.26 -20.73
N ARG A 205 -5.63 14.29 -21.25
CA ARG A 205 -5.92 14.28 -22.71
C ARG A 205 -6.65 15.54 -23.18
N GLY A 206 -6.29 16.71 -22.65
CA GLY A 206 -6.74 18.00 -23.18
C GLY A 206 -8.12 18.46 -22.71
N GLY A 207 -8.71 17.84 -21.69
CA GLY A 207 -9.85 18.41 -20.98
C GLY A 207 -9.39 19.60 -20.11
N GLY A 208 -9.99 20.77 -20.27
CA GLY A 208 -9.70 21.95 -19.45
C GLY A 208 -9.77 21.65 -17.95
N GLY A 209 -8.94 22.34 -17.16
CA GLY A 209 -8.86 22.16 -15.71
C GLY A 209 -10.19 22.41 -14.97
N PRO A 210 -10.21 22.23 -13.64
CA PRO A 210 -11.42 22.37 -12.84
C PRO A 210 -12.18 23.66 -13.14
N LYS A 211 -13.47 23.55 -13.45
CA LYS A 211 -14.30 24.67 -13.90
C LYS A 211 -14.84 25.52 -12.77
N ASN A 212 -14.94 24.95 -11.57
CA ASN A 212 -15.45 25.60 -10.38
C ASN A 212 -14.69 25.13 -9.13
N HIS A 213 -14.97 25.77 -7.99
CA HIS A 213 -14.30 25.48 -6.73
C HIS A 213 -14.61 24.06 -6.19
N GLU A 214 -15.77 23.49 -6.50
CA GLU A 214 -16.16 22.14 -6.06
C GLU A 214 -15.39 21.06 -6.82
N GLU A 215 -15.22 21.20 -8.13
CA GLU A 215 -14.38 20.32 -8.96
C GLU A 215 -12.92 20.41 -8.53
N LEU A 216 -12.43 21.62 -8.25
CA LEU A 216 -11.05 21.83 -7.79
C LEU A 216 -10.84 21.16 -6.42
N PHE A 217 -11.79 21.34 -5.50
CA PHE A 217 -11.76 20.70 -4.20
C PHE A 217 -11.74 19.19 -4.33
N ASN A 218 -12.66 18.60 -5.11
CA ASN A 218 -12.74 17.16 -5.32
C ASN A 218 -11.49 16.59 -5.98
N LEU A 219 -10.89 17.30 -6.94
CA LEU A 219 -9.61 16.93 -7.53
C LEU A 219 -8.49 16.88 -6.48
N LYS A 220 -8.34 17.93 -5.66
CA LYS A 220 -7.30 17.97 -4.62
C LYS A 220 -7.54 16.91 -3.55
N HIS A 221 -8.81 16.72 -3.17
CA HIS A 221 -9.24 15.74 -2.17
C HIS A 221 -8.87 14.33 -2.61
N SER A 222 -9.24 13.96 -3.84
CA SER A 222 -8.85 12.68 -4.40
C SER A 222 -7.35 12.53 -4.61
N SER A 223 -6.65 13.58 -5.05
CA SER A 223 -5.19 13.54 -5.20
C SER A 223 -4.48 13.24 -3.86
N ALA A 224 -4.94 13.84 -2.77
CA ALA A 224 -4.42 13.59 -1.43
C ALA A 224 -4.74 12.16 -0.95
N ARG A 225 -5.96 11.67 -1.17
CA ARG A 225 -6.38 10.31 -0.79
C ARG A 225 -5.72 9.20 -1.62
N ASN A 226 -5.45 9.45 -2.90
CA ASN A 226 -4.90 8.46 -3.85
C ASN A 226 -3.50 7.94 -3.43
N VAL A 227 -2.71 8.71 -2.67
CA VAL A 227 -1.42 8.23 -2.12
C VAL A 227 -1.64 7.06 -1.17
N ILE A 228 -2.66 7.17 -0.33
CA ILE A 228 -3.05 6.17 0.65
C ILE A 228 -3.79 5.01 -0.04
N GLU A 229 -4.73 5.31 -0.94
CA GLU A 229 -5.46 4.28 -1.70
C GLU A 229 -4.54 3.46 -2.61
N ARG A 230 -3.46 4.02 -3.16
CA ARG A 230 -2.44 3.25 -3.91
C ARG A 230 -1.58 2.38 -2.99
N ALA A 231 -1.28 2.84 -1.79
CA ALA A 231 -0.52 2.05 -0.81
C ALA A 231 -1.36 0.87 -0.27
N PHE A 232 -2.62 1.10 0.07
CA PHE A 232 -3.52 0.07 0.63
C PHE A 232 -4.31 -0.72 -0.42
N GLY A 233 -4.59 -0.16 -1.60
CA GLY A 233 -5.29 -0.85 -2.69
C GLY A 233 -4.50 -2.05 -3.22
N LEU A 234 -3.17 -1.96 -3.23
CA LEU A 234 -2.28 -3.09 -3.53
C LEU A 234 -2.42 -4.22 -2.48
N LEU A 235 -2.78 -3.89 -1.24
CA LEU A 235 -3.01 -4.84 -0.16
C LEU A 235 -4.44 -5.40 -0.20
N LYS A 236 -5.47 -4.57 -0.43
CA LYS A 236 -6.89 -4.95 -0.39
C LYS A 236 -7.32 -5.90 -1.52
N ILE A 237 -6.76 -5.78 -2.74
CA ILE A 237 -7.04 -6.71 -3.87
C ILE A 237 -6.73 -8.19 -3.52
N ARG A 238 -6.04 -8.43 -2.41
CA ARG A 238 -5.69 -9.77 -1.93
C ARG A 238 -6.75 -10.47 -1.08
N TRP A 239 -7.73 -9.77 -0.50
CA TRP A 239 -8.70 -10.39 0.42
C TRP A 239 -10.14 -10.48 -0.13
N GLU A 240 -10.35 -10.10 -1.39
CA GLU A 240 -11.64 -10.22 -2.09
C GLU A 240 -11.66 -11.31 -3.19
N SER A 241 -10.83 -12.36 -3.12
CA SER A 241 -10.97 -13.53 -4.02
C SER A 241 -10.48 -14.83 -3.40
#